data_AF-F4WXU9-F1
#
_entry.id   AF-F4WXU9-F1
#
_cell.length_a   1.000
_cell.length_b   1.000
_cell.length_c   1.000
_cell.angle_alpha   90.00
_cell.angle_beta   90.00
_cell.angle_gamma   90.00
#
_symmetry.space_group_name_H-M   'P 1'
#
loop_
_entity.id
_entity.type
_entity.pdbx_description
1 polymer ?
#
loop_
_entity_poly.entity_id
_entity_poly.type
_entity_poly.pdbx_seq_one_letter_code
_entity_poly.pdbx_strand_id
1 'polypeptide(L)'
;FGGEAIATANYLRNQCSTRSLKGRTPYEKWRGRTPNVSHLRDFECEVYVLDRTPGKGKLEPRSTKGVFVGYSDTSRAYRVWL
;
A
#
# COMPACT_ATOMS: atom_id res chain seq x y z
N PHE A 1 5.82 2.20 14.41
CA PHE A 1 4.46 2.28 13.83
C PHE A 1 4.00 3.71 13.51
N GLY A 2 4.12 4.69 14.42
CA GLY A 2 3.60 6.06 14.19
C GLY A 2 4.01 6.75 12.88
N GLY A 3 5.29 6.67 12.48
CA GLY A 3 5.75 7.25 11.21
C GLY A 3 5.09 6.61 9.97
N GLU A 4 4.96 5.28 9.96
CA GLU A 4 4.31 4.54 8.88
C GLU A 4 2.80 4.81 8.80
N ALA A 5 2.14 5.00 9.96
CA ALA A 5 0.74 5.40 10.04
C ALA A 5 0.52 6.79 9.41
N ILE A 6 1.37 7.77 9.74
CA ILE A 6 1.31 9.12 9.17
C ILE A 6 1.56 9.09 7.67
N ALA A 7 2.55 8.31 7.20
CA ALA A 7 2.83 8.17 5.78
C ALA A 7 1.64 7.55 5.02
N THR A 8 1.03 6.51 5.59
CA THR A 8 -0.17 5.87 5.03
C THR A 8 -1.36 6.82 4.98
N ALA A 9 -1.61 7.56 6.06
CA ALA A 9 -2.68 8.56 6.11
C ALA A 9 -2.48 9.66 5.04
N ASN A 10 -1.26 10.16 4.86
CA ASN A 10 -0.93 11.13 3.82
C ASN A 10 -1.13 10.55 2.41
N TYR A 11 -0.73 9.30 2.19
CA TYR A 11 -0.93 8.61 0.93
C TYR A 11 -2.42 8.47 0.57
N LEU A 12 -3.26 8.08 1.54
CA LEU A 12 -4.70 8.00 1.39
C LEU A 12 -5.31 9.38 1.14
N ARG A 13 -4.88 10.40 1.89
CA ARG A 13 -5.38 11.77 1.74
C ARG A 13 -5.17 12.33 0.34
N ASN A 14 -4.07 11.96 -0.32
CA ASN A 14 -3.78 12.37 -1.70
C ASN A 14 -4.72 11.72 -2.74
N GLN A 15 -5.39 10.63 -2.39
CA GLN A 15 -6.37 9.94 -3.23
C GLN A 15 -7.81 10.28 -2.88
N CYS A 16 -8.05 10.98 -1.76
CA CYS A 16 -9.37 11.48 -1.43
C CYS A 16 -9.68 12.76 -2.23
N SER A 17 -10.96 12.93 -2.58
CA SER A 17 -11.43 14.17 -3.16
C SER A 17 -11.35 15.30 -2.13
N THR A 18 -11.10 16.51 -2.61
CA THR A 18 -11.06 17.69 -1.73
C THR A 18 -11.85 18.85 -2.33
N ARG A 19 -12.51 19.61 -1.46
CA ARG A 19 -13.33 20.77 -1.85
C ARG A 19 -12.49 21.83 -2.56
N SER A 20 -11.25 22.03 -2.11
CA SER A 20 -10.31 22.99 -2.70
C SER A 20 -9.97 22.68 -4.17
N LEU A 21 -10.12 21.43 -4.59
CA LEU A 21 -9.89 20.98 -5.98
C LEU A 21 -11.21 20.70 -6.72
N LYS A 22 -12.32 21.33 -6.31
CA LYS A 22 -13.64 21.17 -6.93
C LYS A 22 -14.08 19.70 -7.02
N GLY A 23 -13.82 18.93 -5.97
CA GLY A 23 -14.17 17.50 -5.90
C GLY A 23 -13.20 16.55 -6.58
N ARG A 24 -12.10 17.06 -7.17
CA ARG A 24 -11.00 16.21 -7.68
C ARG A 24 -10.05 15.83 -6.55
N THR A 25 -9.32 14.74 -6.77
CA THR A 25 -8.25 14.28 -5.86
C THR A 25 -6.94 15.04 -6.14
N PRO A 26 -6.08 15.26 -5.12
CA PRO A 26 -4.73 15.76 -5.34
C PRO A 26 -3.94 14.93 -6.36
N TYR A 27 -4.11 13.60 -6.31
CA TYR A 27 -3.51 12.68 -7.27
C TYR A 27 -3.94 12.95 -8.71
N GLU A 28 -5.23 13.15 -8.97
CA GLU A 28 -5.74 13.52 -10.29
C GLU A 28 -5.16 14.83 -10.80
N LYS A 29 -5.07 15.83 -9.90
CA LYS A 29 -4.52 17.13 -10.27
C LYS A 29 -3.05 17.04 -10.63
N TRP A 30 -2.28 16.21 -9.93
CA TRP A 30 -0.85 15.98 -10.19
C TRP A 30 -0.63 15.14 -11.44
N ARG A 31 -1.26 13.96 -11.51
CA ARG A 31 -0.95 12.92 -12.52
C ARG A 31 -1.86 12.97 -13.74
N GLY A 32 -2.88 13.82 -13.76
CA GLY A 32 -3.83 13.96 -14.86
C GLY A 32 -4.75 12.76 -15.06
N ARG A 33 -4.76 11.80 -14.14
CA ARG A 33 -5.55 10.55 -14.21
C ARG A 33 -6.21 10.24 -12.88
N THR A 34 -7.39 9.63 -12.92
CA THR A 34 -8.10 9.15 -11.73
C THR A 34 -7.27 8.10 -10.98
N PRO A 35 -7.10 8.21 -9.65
CA PRO A 35 -6.40 7.20 -8.89
C PRO A 35 -7.13 5.87 -9.00
N ASN A 36 -6.38 4.80 -9.26
CA ASN A 36 -6.88 3.47 -8.96
C ASN A 36 -6.79 3.28 -7.45
N VAL A 37 -7.90 2.90 -6.80
CA VAL A 37 -7.99 2.69 -5.34
C VAL A 37 -8.17 1.21 -4.98
N SER A 38 -8.19 0.31 -5.97
CA SER A 38 -8.42 -1.12 -5.77
C SER A 38 -7.26 -1.81 -5.05
N HIS A 39 -6.08 -1.18 -5.03
CA HIS A 39 -4.91 -1.68 -4.32
C HIS A 39 -4.87 -1.24 -2.85
N LEU A 40 -5.81 -0.42 -2.39
CA LEU A 40 -5.83 0.03 -1.00
C LEU A 40 -6.14 -1.15 -0.05
N ARG A 41 -5.50 -1.11 1.12
CA ARG A 41 -5.67 -2.07 2.22
C ARG A 41 -5.84 -1.33 3.53
N ASP A 42 -6.56 -1.96 4.46
CA ASP A 42 -6.66 -1.49 5.84
C ASP A 42 -5.28 -1.48 6.49
N PHE A 43 -4.98 -0.39 7.21
CA PHE A 43 -3.74 -0.26 7.96
C PHE A 43 -3.68 -1.36 9.04
N GLU A 44 -2.50 -1.93 9.25
CA GLU A 44 -2.27 -3.03 10.19
C GLU A 44 -3.05 -4.33 9.88
N CYS A 45 -3.53 -4.51 8.64
CA CYS A 45 -4.13 -5.78 8.26
C CYS A 45 -3.10 -6.91 8.18
N GLU A 46 -3.54 -8.13 8.49
CA GLU A 46 -2.75 -9.34 8.28
C GLU A 46 -2.52 -9.60 6.79
N VAL A 47 -1.28 -9.86 6.42
CA VAL A 47 -0.88 -10.15 5.03
C VAL A 47 0.05 -11.35 4.96
N TYR A 48 0.03 -12.02 3.82
CA TYR A 48 0.93 -13.11 3.51
C TYR A 48 1.84 -12.71 2.35
N VAL A 49 3.14 -12.63 2.61
CA VAL A 49 4.15 -12.28 1.61
C VAL A 49 4.69 -13.56 1.00
N LEU A 50 4.63 -13.65 -0.33
CA LEU A 50 5.21 -14.77 -1.08
C LEU A 50 6.73 -14.77 -0.91
N ASP A 51 7.24 -15.85 -0.34
CA ASP A 51 8.68 -16.11 -0.29
C ASP A 51 9.14 -16.68 -1.63
N ARG A 52 10.00 -15.94 -2.32
CA ARG A 52 10.51 -16.29 -3.66
C ARG A 52 11.85 -17.02 -3.62
N THR A 53 12.26 -17.54 -2.47
CA THR A 53 13.54 -18.23 -2.34
C THR A 53 13.55 -19.47 -3.25
N PRO A 54 14.51 -19.58 -4.18
CA PRO A 54 14.60 -20.73 -5.08
C PRO A 54 14.97 -21.98 -4.29
N GLY A 55 14.55 -23.16 -4.78
CA GLY A 55 14.89 -24.45 -4.18
C GLY A 55 13.93 -24.96 -3.10
N LYS A 56 12.81 -24.28 -2.84
CA LYS A 56 11.76 -24.79 -1.95
C LYS A 56 11.06 -26.03 -2.53
N GLY A 57 11.02 -27.09 -1.75
CA GLY A 57 10.29 -28.32 -2.00
C GLY A 57 8.78 -28.10 -2.13
N LYS A 58 8.09 -29.10 -2.71
CA LYS A 58 6.65 -29.00 -3.05
C LYS A 58 5.74 -28.75 -1.84
N LEU A 59 6.16 -29.17 -0.65
CA LEU A 59 5.39 -29.09 0.60
C LEU A 59 5.90 -28.01 1.57
N GLU A 60 6.95 -27.28 1.22
CA GLU A 60 7.49 -26.23 2.08
C GLU A 60 6.62 -24.97 2.05
N PRO A 61 6.51 -24.23 3.17
CA PRO A 61 5.73 -23.00 3.23
C PRO A 61 6.29 -21.95 2.26
N ARG A 62 5.41 -21.45 1.38
CA ARG A 62 5.73 -20.45 0.35
C ARG A 62 5.34 -19.02 0.74
N SER A 63 4.79 -18.82 1.93
CA SER A 63 4.34 -17.51 2.37
C SER A 63 4.73 -17.26 3.82
N THR A 64 5.18 -16.04 4.09
CA THR A 64 5.46 -15.53 5.43
C THR A 64 4.34 -14.61 5.85
N LYS A 65 3.79 -14.84 7.05
CA LYS A 65 2.78 -13.97 7.65
C LYS A 65 3.44 -12.66 8.09
N GLY A 66 2.78 -11.55 7.87
CA GLY A 66 3.23 -10.22 8.27
C GLY A 66 2.07 -9.25 8.45
N VAL A 67 2.40 -8.00 8.74
CA VAL A 67 1.46 -6.91 8.98
C VAL A 67 1.66 -5.82 7.93
N PHE A 68 0.58 -5.40 7.28
CA PHE A 68 0.62 -4.28 6.35
C PHE A 68 0.88 -2.97 7.09
N VAL A 69 1.95 -2.26 6.71
CA VAL A 69 2.34 -1.00 7.35
C VAL A 69 2.30 0.20 6.41
N GLY A 70 2.09 0.01 5.11
CA GLY A 70 1.91 1.14 4.20
C GLY A 70 2.34 0.86 2.77
N TYR A 71 2.59 1.95 2.03
CA TYR A 71 2.88 1.92 0.61
C TYR A 71 4.33 2.39 0.36
N SER A 72 4.99 1.81 -0.64
CA SER A 72 6.32 2.26 -1.07
C SER A 72 6.24 3.60 -1.82
N ASP A 73 7.20 4.49 -1.57
CA ASP A 73 7.30 5.79 -2.25
C ASP A 73 7.88 5.66 -3.67
N THR A 74 8.83 4.73 -3.84
CA THR A 74 9.61 4.58 -5.09
C THR A 74 9.01 3.57 -6.07
N SER A 75 8.17 2.66 -5.60
CA SER A 75 7.68 1.54 -6.39
C SER A 75 6.21 1.23 -6.11
N ARG A 76 5.53 0.54 -7.05
CA ARG A 76 4.18 0.02 -6.84
C ARG A 76 4.23 -1.24 -5.95
N ALA A 77 4.68 -1.08 -4.71
CA ALA A 77 4.86 -2.15 -3.74
C ALA A 77 4.24 -1.76 -2.39
N TYR A 78 3.93 -2.77 -1.59
CA TYR A 78 3.50 -2.61 -0.21
C TYR A 78 4.70 -2.71 0.73
N ARG A 79 4.64 -1.97 1.83
CA ARG A 79 5.53 -2.14 2.97
C ARG A 79 4.86 -3.07 3.96
N VAL A 80 5.59 -4.09 4.35
CA VAL A 80 5.12 -5.15 5.25
C VAL A 80 6.15 -5.32 6.35
N TRP A 81 5.67 -5.42 7.58
CA TRP A 81 6.46 -5.84 8.73
C TRP A 81 6.33 -7.36 8.86
N LEU A 82 7.46 -8.08 8.84
CA LEU A 82 7.54 -9.54 8.91
C LEU A 82 7.99 -9.98 10.31
#